data_AF-A0A1Z8NAB8-F1
#
_entry.id   AF-A0A1Z8NAB8-F1
#
_cell.length_a   1.000
_cell.length_b   1.000
_cell.length_c   1.000
_cell.angle_alpha   90.00
_cell.angle_beta   90.00
_cell.angle_gamma   90.00
#
_symmetry.space_group_name_H-M   'P 1'
#
loop_
_entity.id
_entity.type
_entity.pdbx_description
1 polymer ?
#
loop_
_entity_poly.entity_id
_entity_poly.type
_entity_poly.pdbx_seq_one_letter_code
_entity_poly.pdbx_strand_id
1 'polypeptide(L)' 'MAFWTPYADWIYVITSTTMLLVIIVLVLRPRP' A
#
# COMPACT_ATOMS: atom_id res chain seq x y z
N MET A 1 3.39 -22.12 16.11
CA MET A 1 4.35 -21.11 15.63
C MET A 1 3.81 -20.51 14.34
N ALA A 2 3.22 -19.32 14.43
CA ALA A 2 2.61 -18.65 13.29
C ALA A 2 3.67 -17.84 12.53
N PHE A 3 4.58 -18.53 11.83
CA PHE A 3 5.64 -17.92 11.00
C PHE A 3 5.08 -16.89 10.00
N TRP A 4 3.84 -17.09 9.56
CA TRP A 4 3.12 -16.24 8.61
C TRP A 4 2.60 -14.93 9.19
N THR A 5 2.46 -14.79 10.51
CA THR A 5 1.85 -13.59 11.12
C THR A 5 2.63 -12.30 10.88
N PRO A 6 3.96 -12.24 11.11
CA PRO A 6 4.72 -11.03 10.78
C PRO A 6 4.75 -10.77 9.26
N TYR A 7 4.84 -11.82 8.45
CA TYR A 7 4.85 -11.67 6.99
C TYR A 7 3.52 -11.11 6.47
N ALA A 8 2.39 -11.59 6.98
CA ALA A 8 1.07 -11.10 6.64
C ALA A 8 0.91 -9.62 7.02
N ASP A 9 1.35 -9.22 8.21
CA ASP A 9 1.32 -7.82 8.66
C ASP A 9 2.05 -6.88 7.68
N TRP A 10 3.28 -7.24 7.30
CA TRP A 10 4.06 -6.46 6.34
C TRP A 10 3.42 -6.41 4.95
N ILE A 11 2.77 -7.49 4.48
CA ILE A 11 2.03 -7.46 3.21
C ILE A 11 0.88 -6.47 3.27
N TYR A 12 0.11 -6.46 4.36
CA TYR A 12 -1.01 -5.53 4.51
C TYR A 12 -0.53 -4.08 4.50
N VAL A 13 0.57 -3.79 5.20
CA VAL A 13 1.17 -2.45 5.22
C VAL A 13 1.64 -2.02 3.83
N ILE A 14 2.44 -2.86 3.16
CA ILE A 14 2.99 -2.54 1.83
C ILE A 14 1.86 -2.37 0.81
N THR A 15 0.87 -3.26 0.83
CA THR A 15 -0.26 -3.22 -0.11
C THR A 15 -1.10 -1.96 0.10
N SER A 16 -1.43 -1.64 1.36
CA SER A 16 -2.26 -0.48 1.71
C SER A 16 -1.56 0.84 1.37
N THR A 17 -0.27 0.95 1.69
CA THR A 17 0.53 2.15 1.39
C THR A 17 0.74 2.33 -0.11
N THR A 18 0.99 1.24 -0.86
CA THR A 18 1.12 1.29 -2.32
C THR A 18 -0.18 1.74 -2.99
N MET A 19 -1.32 1.17 -2.59
CA MET A 19 -2.62 1.55 -3.12
C MET A 19 -2.95 3.03 -2.81
N LEU A 20 -2.66 3.49 -1.60
CA LEU A 20 -2.84 4.87 -1.21
C LEU A 20 -1.99 5.82 -2.07
N LEU A 21 -0.71 5.51 -2.28
CA LEU A 21 0.18 6.33 -3.12
C LEU A 21 -0.32 6.40 -4.56
N VAL A 22 -0.80 5.30 -5.13
CA VAL A 22 -1.39 5.29 -6.48
C VAL A 22 -2.59 6.23 -6.54
N ILE A 23 -3.49 6.17 -5.56
CA ILE A 23 -4.66 7.06 -5.49
C ILE A 23 -4.22 8.53 -5.40
N ILE A 24 -3.26 8.83 -4.51
CA ILE A 24 -2.72 10.20 -4.35
C ILE A 24 -2.16 10.70 -5.68
N VAL A 25 -1.34 9.90 -6.37
CA VAL A 25 -0.76 10.26 -7.66
C VAL A 25 -1.84 10.49 -8.70
N LEU A 26 -2.88 9.66 -8.77
CA LEU A 26 -3.98 9.83 -9.73
C LEU A 26 -4.81 11.08 -9.45
N VAL A 27 -5.10 11.38 -8.18
CA VAL A 27 -5.91 12.52 -7.76
C VAL A 27 -5.14 13.83 -7.93
N LEU A 28 -3.88 13.86 -7.49
CA LEU A 28 -3.03 15.05 -7.56
C LEU A 28 -2.30 15.20 -8.89
N ARG A 29 -2.50 14.27 -9.85
CA ARG A 29 -1.89 14.37 -11.17
C ARG A 29 -2.24 15.73 -11.78
N PRO A 30 -1.25 16.59 -12.06
CA PRO A 30 -1.50 17.85 -12.73
C PRO A 30 -2.16 17.55 -14.08
N ARG A 31 -3.32 18.15 -14.31
CA ARG A 31 -3.95 18.17 -15.63
C ARG A 31 -3.40 19.40 -16.36
N PRO A 32 -3.13 19.30 -17.67
CA PRO A 32 -2.83 20.48 -18.47
C PRO A 32 -3.98 21.49 -18.42
#